data_AF-A0A1Q9GEC6-F1
#
_entry.id   AF-A0A1Q9GEC6-F1
#
_cell.length_a   1.000
_cell.length_b   1.000
_cell.length_c   1.000
_cell.angle_alpha   90.00
_cell.angle_beta   90.00
_cell.angle_gamma   90.00
#
_symmetry.space_group_name_H-M   'P 1'
#
loop_
_entity.id
_entity.type
_entity.pdbx_description
1 polymer ?
#
loop_
_entity_poly.entity_id
_entity_poly.type
_entity_poly.pdbx_seq_one_letter_code
_entity_poly.pdbx_strand_id
1 'polypeptide(L)'
;MYKNIPLLTLLIATSAQAYELQNLQGYYKSKSSIAYITNKINQNKVEFLNLDHAIKNLSVSNSPQQLSDITSLAAASSISPLLLTNFDYEGMVCVIEKDGAKVAFEIESSGTGCSFSIDNIHKVMAKKTDGSLVFFKRYGSGDKSQYYIEEIDASGNTMQSRYLFRFNGKLIGDWAIIKRSAGVYNIEHYSDYGDADTSLNKVGHKEYQWSEGFTFNGAIEVNAFSYTFGPTATVANVNKPYYWAIKDKVQVLDDTPIVELVSRYQKSTDNLNKVKDTYSTSSLDDLLSYNFNNANRLVGLSPDACMISQIKDGKSQIERFQGYVMGADCTNPPSDLSTYPKKVYGELENDGGKKIKPSELKASAIAVSTAVAKLSNNSVADLSEADFSAMKKRYDDAVAKYQSKLVSLEFWK
;
A
#
# COMPACT_ATOMS: atom_id res chain seq x y z
N MET A 1 -12.07 13.81 24.96
CA MET A 1 -10.68 13.95 25.43
C MET A 1 -9.75 13.31 24.40
N TYR A 2 -9.13 14.08 23.53
CA TYR A 2 -8.01 13.63 22.69
C TYR A 2 -6.87 14.60 22.96
N LYS A 3 -5.85 14.19 23.73
CA LYS A 3 -4.69 15.03 24.02
C LYS A 3 -3.68 14.92 22.88
N ASN A 4 -3.45 16.04 22.22
CA ASN A 4 -2.23 16.49 21.53
C ASN A 4 -1.46 15.42 20.73
N ILE A 5 -1.90 15.18 19.50
CA ILE A 5 -0.95 14.93 18.39
C ILE A 5 -0.88 16.26 17.63
N PRO A 6 0.27 16.94 17.54
CA PRO A 6 0.37 18.23 16.89
C PRO A 6 -0.05 18.11 15.42
N LEU A 7 -1.11 18.83 15.06
CA LEU A 7 -1.79 18.83 13.76
C LEU A 7 -0.97 19.55 12.65
N LEU A 8 0.27 19.98 12.93
CA LEU A 8 0.95 21.05 12.20
C LEU A 8 1.73 20.59 10.95
N THR A 9 1.43 19.44 10.36
CA THR A 9 2.07 19.06 9.08
C THR A 9 1.15 18.21 8.22
N LEU A 10 -0.06 18.72 7.94
CA LEU A 10 -0.93 18.15 6.92
C LEU A 10 -0.64 18.82 5.56
N LEU A 11 0.46 18.42 4.90
CA LEU A 11 0.61 18.65 3.46
C LEU A 11 -0.30 17.63 2.77
N ILE A 12 -1.51 18.06 2.43
CA ILE A 12 -2.54 17.23 1.79
C ILE A 12 -2.11 16.95 0.35
N ALA A 13 -1.54 15.77 0.13
CA ALA A 13 -1.40 15.14 -1.18
C ALA A 13 -1.82 13.66 -1.04
N THR A 14 -3.12 13.40 -0.90
CA THR A 14 -3.62 12.04 -0.57
C THR A 14 -4.64 11.48 -1.56
N SER A 15 -4.78 12.04 -2.76
CA SER A 15 -5.60 11.42 -3.82
C SER A 15 -4.85 10.40 -4.68
N ALA A 16 -3.51 10.26 -4.54
CA ALA A 16 -2.71 9.30 -5.31
C ALA A 16 -2.24 8.06 -4.51
N GLN A 17 -2.16 8.12 -3.18
CA GLN A 17 -1.33 7.21 -2.38
C GLN A 17 -1.78 5.73 -2.33
N ALA A 18 -3.05 5.41 -2.64
CA ALA A 18 -3.50 4.01 -2.67
C ALA A 18 -2.92 3.23 -3.86
N TYR A 19 -2.76 3.88 -5.03
CA TYR A 19 -2.07 3.30 -6.19
C TYR A 19 -0.56 3.14 -5.92
N GLU A 20 -0.02 4.00 -5.04
CA GLU A 20 1.40 4.08 -4.76
C GLU A 20 1.92 2.98 -3.79
N LEU A 21 1.07 2.18 -3.14
CA LEU A 21 1.56 1.07 -2.30
C LEU A 21 1.76 -0.23 -3.08
N GLN A 22 1.12 -0.36 -4.25
CA GLN A 22 1.04 -1.62 -4.97
C GLN A 22 2.38 -2.06 -5.58
N ASN A 23 3.25 -1.11 -5.91
CA ASN A 23 4.54 -1.38 -6.54
C ASN A 23 5.69 -1.56 -5.54
N LEU A 24 5.46 -1.20 -4.27
CA LEU A 24 6.44 -1.41 -3.21
C LEU A 24 6.39 -2.86 -2.73
N GLN A 25 7.54 -3.36 -2.26
CA GLN A 25 7.68 -4.72 -1.77
C GLN A 25 8.20 -4.72 -0.33
N GLY A 26 7.85 -5.79 0.40
CA GLY A 26 8.40 -6.13 1.71
C GLY A 26 8.50 -4.94 2.68
N TYR A 27 9.72 -4.66 3.15
CA TYR A 27 9.97 -3.60 4.13
C TYR A 27 9.39 -2.23 3.72
N TYR A 28 9.61 -1.82 2.47
CA TYR A 28 9.21 -0.51 1.99
C TYR A 28 7.68 -0.38 1.89
N LYS A 29 6.99 -1.44 1.48
CA LYS A 29 5.52 -1.49 1.48
C LYS A 29 4.97 -1.36 2.90
N SER A 30 5.55 -2.09 3.86
CA SER A 30 5.20 -2.00 5.28
C SER A 30 5.41 -0.58 5.85
N LYS A 31 6.58 0.01 5.62
CA LYS A 31 6.92 1.37 6.06
C LYS A 31 5.93 2.40 5.50
N SER A 32 5.69 2.37 4.20
CA SER A 32 4.78 3.29 3.53
C SER A 32 3.33 3.10 3.96
N SER A 33 2.90 1.86 4.23
CA SER A 33 1.55 1.57 4.75
C SER A 33 1.32 2.21 6.11
N ILE A 34 2.32 2.19 7.02
CA ILE A 34 2.21 2.87 8.33
C ILE A 34 1.95 4.36 8.16
N ALA A 35 2.79 5.01 7.36
CA ALA A 35 2.69 6.44 7.10
C ALA A 35 1.35 6.78 6.43
N TYR A 36 0.97 6.05 5.38
CA TYR A 36 -0.26 6.26 4.62
C TYR A 36 -1.48 6.20 5.52
N ILE A 37 -1.68 5.10 6.25
CA ILE A 37 -2.90 4.89 7.03
C ILE A 37 -2.98 5.88 8.19
N THR A 38 -1.86 6.15 8.87
CA THR A 38 -1.82 7.14 9.96
C THR A 38 -2.21 8.52 9.45
N ASN A 39 -1.66 8.94 8.31
CA ASN A 39 -1.97 10.22 7.68
C ASN A 39 -3.42 10.26 7.19
N LYS A 40 -3.91 9.17 6.58
CA LYS A 40 -5.27 9.08 6.06
C LYS A 40 -6.31 9.15 7.17
N ILE A 41 -6.09 8.46 8.30
CA ILE A 41 -6.97 8.58 9.47
C ILE A 41 -6.99 10.00 10.02
N ASN A 42 -5.84 10.68 10.07
CA ASN A 42 -5.79 12.07 10.51
C ASN A 42 -6.47 13.03 9.53
N GLN A 43 -6.35 12.79 8.22
CA GLN A 43 -7.11 13.51 7.21
C GLN A 43 -8.62 13.28 7.39
N ASN A 44 -9.05 12.04 7.59
CA ASN A 44 -10.46 11.69 7.73
C ASN A 44 -11.10 12.37 8.95
N LYS A 45 -10.35 12.66 10.02
CA LYS A 45 -10.85 13.47 11.15
C LYS A 45 -11.24 14.89 10.76
N VAL A 46 -10.60 15.46 9.74
CA VAL A 46 -10.94 16.78 9.20
C VAL A 46 -12.05 16.64 8.17
N GLU A 47 -11.87 15.73 7.21
CA GLU A 47 -12.79 15.55 6.09
C GLU A 47 -14.20 15.12 6.54
N PHE A 48 -14.31 14.31 7.60
CA PHE A 48 -15.58 13.83 8.14
C PHE A 48 -16.06 14.64 9.35
N LEU A 49 -15.54 15.86 9.55
CA LEU A 49 -15.87 16.68 10.72
C LEU A 49 -17.37 16.89 10.91
N ASN A 50 -18.09 17.16 9.83
CA ASN A 50 -19.54 17.34 9.84
C ASN A 50 -20.29 16.06 10.26
N LEU A 51 -19.86 14.90 9.76
CA LEU A 51 -20.45 13.60 10.09
C LEU A 51 -20.10 13.17 11.53
N ASP A 52 -18.89 13.46 12.01
CA ASP A 52 -18.51 13.23 13.40
C ASP A 52 -19.34 14.12 14.35
N HIS A 53 -19.58 15.38 13.99
CA HIS A 53 -20.48 16.27 14.73
C HIS A 53 -21.91 15.73 14.74
N ALA A 54 -22.43 15.26 13.60
CA ALA A 54 -23.76 14.67 13.48
C ALA A 54 -23.90 13.44 14.41
N ILE A 55 -22.94 12.53 14.38
CA ILE A 55 -22.93 11.34 15.24
C ILE A 55 -22.94 11.73 16.73
N LYS A 56 -22.27 12.81 17.12
CA LYS A 56 -22.19 13.23 18.53
C LYS A 56 -23.45 13.94 19.02
N ASN A 57 -24.04 14.81 18.20
CA ASN A 57 -25.00 15.81 18.70
C ASN A 57 -26.43 15.62 18.17
N LEU A 58 -26.61 14.89 17.07
CA LEU A 58 -27.92 14.73 16.45
C LEU A 58 -28.59 13.43 16.88
N SER A 59 -29.91 13.45 17.00
CA SER A 59 -30.71 12.26 17.25
C SER A 59 -31.01 11.51 15.96
N VAL A 60 -31.16 10.20 16.08
CA VAL A 60 -31.57 9.32 14.98
C VAL A 60 -32.92 9.79 14.43
N SER A 61 -33.03 9.85 13.10
CA SER A 61 -34.21 10.41 12.42
C SER A 61 -34.39 9.81 11.04
N ASN A 62 -35.65 9.64 10.64
CA ASN A 62 -36.02 9.22 9.28
C ASN A 62 -36.02 10.39 8.28
N SER A 63 -35.92 11.63 8.78
CA SER A 63 -35.86 12.85 7.98
C SER A 63 -34.47 13.48 8.04
N PRO A 64 -33.99 14.05 6.93
CA PRO A 64 -32.73 14.79 6.89
C PRO A 64 -32.68 15.93 7.91
N GLN A 65 -31.51 16.17 8.46
CA GLN A 65 -31.27 17.24 9.43
C GLN A 65 -30.21 18.19 8.91
N GLN A 66 -30.44 19.48 9.12
CA GLN A 66 -29.51 20.52 8.73
C GLN A 66 -28.38 20.62 9.75
N LEU A 67 -27.13 20.70 9.27
CA LEU A 67 -25.98 20.97 10.11
C LEU A 67 -25.69 22.47 10.22
N SER A 68 -25.00 22.84 11.31
CA SER A 68 -24.32 24.13 11.39
C SER A 68 -23.33 24.27 10.25
N ASP A 69 -23.06 25.51 9.83
CA ASP A 69 -22.07 25.76 8.78
C ASP A 69 -20.69 25.21 9.17
N ILE A 70 -19.92 24.76 8.17
CA ILE A 70 -18.66 24.07 8.41
C ILE A 70 -17.61 24.96 9.09
N THR A 71 -17.69 26.28 8.91
CA THR A 71 -16.76 27.24 9.53
C THR A 71 -16.98 27.30 11.04
N SER A 72 -18.24 27.36 11.47
CA SER A 72 -18.64 27.27 12.88
C SER A 72 -18.21 25.94 13.51
N LEU A 73 -18.36 24.82 12.78
CA LEU A 73 -17.90 23.50 13.22
C LEU A 73 -16.38 23.41 13.38
N ALA A 74 -15.61 23.99 12.44
CA ALA A 74 -14.15 24.07 12.53
C ALA A 74 -13.70 24.89 13.73
N ALA A 75 -14.30 26.06 13.94
CA ALA A 75 -13.98 26.94 15.07
C ALA A 75 -14.21 26.21 16.41
N ALA A 76 -15.35 25.53 16.55
CA ALA A 76 -15.66 24.72 17.73
C ALA A 76 -14.67 23.55 17.94
N SER A 77 -14.05 23.06 16.87
CA SER A 77 -13.14 21.90 16.89
C SER A 77 -11.66 22.28 16.86
N SER A 78 -11.32 23.58 16.93
CA SER A 78 -9.94 24.09 16.80
C SER A 78 -9.24 23.64 15.50
N ILE A 79 -9.99 23.41 14.43
CA ILE A 79 -9.45 23.07 13.11
C ILE A 79 -9.33 24.35 12.29
N SER A 80 -8.19 24.53 11.64
CA SER A 80 -7.98 25.68 10.75
C SER A 80 -8.99 25.65 9.59
N PRO A 81 -9.76 26.73 9.36
CA PRO A 81 -10.67 26.82 8.21
C PRO A 81 -9.98 26.63 6.86
N LEU A 82 -8.68 26.95 6.74
CA LEU A 82 -7.88 26.74 5.53
C LEU A 82 -7.74 25.25 5.15
N LEU A 83 -7.85 24.33 6.12
CA LEU A 83 -7.84 22.90 5.82
C LEU A 83 -9.17 22.44 5.20
N LEU A 84 -10.26 23.15 5.49
CA LEU A 84 -11.60 22.80 5.04
C LEU A 84 -11.85 23.18 3.58
N THR A 85 -11.16 24.18 3.03
CA THR A 85 -11.34 24.62 1.63
C THR A 85 -11.01 23.55 0.60
N ASN A 86 -10.40 22.45 1.02
CA ASN A 86 -10.02 21.31 0.17
C ASN A 86 -11.09 20.21 0.15
N PHE A 87 -12.21 20.38 0.85
CA PHE A 87 -13.25 19.36 0.98
C PHE A 87 -14.63 19.96 0.69
N ASP A 88 -15.41 19.24 -0.09
CA ASP A 88 -16.81 19.56 -0.32
C ASP A 88 -17.66 19.03 0.84
N TYR A 89 -18.62 19.85 1.29
CA TYR A 89 -19.50 19.54 2.41
C TYR A 89 -20.94 19.80 2.01
N GLU A 90 -21.78 18.78 2.18
CA GLU A 90 -23.23 18.93 2.08
C GLU A 90 -23.81 19.54 3.35
N GLY A 91 -24.84 20.38 3.20
CA GLY A 91 -25.52 21.05 4.31
C GLY A 91 -26.51 20.16 5.08
N MET A 92 -26.87 19.01 4.51
CA MET A 92 -27.87 18.08 5.05
C MET A 92 -27.24 16.73 5.35
N VAL A 93 -27.60 16.17 6.50
CA VAL A 93 -27.15 14.85 6.94
C VAL A 93 -28.30 14.00 7.44
N CYS A 94 -28.13 12.69 7.29
CA CYS A 94 -28.99 11.70 7.91
C CYS A 94 -28.22 10.98 9.02
N VAL A 95 -28.90 10.74 10.14
CA VAL A 95 -28.37 9.96 11.26
C VAL A 95 -29.31 8.81 11.53
N ILE A 96 -28.82 7.59 11.40
CA ILE A 96 -29.58 6.35 11.57
C ILE A 96 -28.88 5.40 12.54
N GLU A 97 -29.60 4.40 13.02
CA GLU A 97 -29.01 3.21 13.65
C GLU A 97 -28.97 2.06 12.65
N LYS A 98 -27.83 1.37 12.60
CA LYS A 98 -27.65 0.16 11.80
C LYS A 98 -26.74 -0.79 12.56
N ASP A 99 -27.21 -2.00 12.83
CA ASP A 99 -26.47 -3.06 13.53
C ASP A 99 -25.84 -2.59 14.86
N GLY A 100 -26.56 -1.77 15.61
CA GLY A 100 -26.12 -1.16 16.88
C GLY A 100 -25.09 -0.03 16.73
N ALA A 101 -24.64 0.28 15.51
CA ALA A 101 -23.81 1.44 15.23
C ALA A 101 -24.67 2.68 14.93
N LYS A 102 -24.18 3.84 15.33
CA LYS A 102 -24.72 5.13 14.91
C LYS A 102 -24.04 5.55 13.61
N VAL A 103 -24.82 5.70 12.55
CA VAL A 103 -24.32 5.98 11.20
C VAL A 103 -24.79 7.35 10.76
N ALA A 104 -23.88 8.18 10.27
CA ALA A 104 -24.19 9.48 9.67
C ALA A 104 -23.68 9.54 8.24
N PHE A 105 -24.47 10.14 7.35
CA PHE A 105 -24.09 10.32 5.95
C PHE A 105 -24.65 11.61 5.36
N GLU A 106 -23.92 12.13 4.38
CA GLU A 106 -24.29 13.32 3.62
C GLU A 106 -25.36 12.99 2.58
N ILE A 107 -26.26 13.95 2.32
CA ILE A 107 -27.26 13.87 1.25
C ILE A 107 -27.34 15.20 0.50
N GLU A 108 -27.56 15.14 -0.81
CA GLU A 108 -27.59 16.31 -1.69
C GLU A 108 -28.92 17.10 -1.64
N SER A 109 -30.02 16.51 -1.13
CA SER A 109 -31.31 17.21 -1.08
C SER A 109 -32.20 16.79 0.09
N SER A 110 -33.04 17.73 0.55
CA SER A 110 -34.01 17.56 1.65
C SER A 110 -35.24 16.71 1.28
N GLY A 111 -35.40 16.33 0.01
CA GLY A 111 -36.54 15.53 -0.48
C GLY A 111 -36.36 14.02 -0.37
N THR A 112 -35.13 13.55 -0.15
CA THR A 112 -34.81 12.13 0.06
C THR A 112 -34.91 11.78 1.54
N GLY A 113 -35.77 10.82 1.90
CA GLY A 113 -35.80 10.28 3.27
C GLY A 113 -34.46 9.64 3.66
N CYS A 114 -34.21 9.48 4.97
CA CYS A 114 -32.97 8.89 5.48
C CYS A 114 -32.92 7.37 5.29
N SER A 115 -32.75 6.94 4.04
CA SER A 115 -32.50 5.56 3.66
C SER A 115 -31.04 5.40 3.26
N PHE A 116 -30.33 4.51 3.96
CA PHE A 116 -28.94 4.22 3.67
C PHE A 116 -28.83 3.14 2.58
N SER A 117 -28.12 3.46 1.50
CA SER A 117 -27.70 2.50 0.46
C SER A 117 -26.27 2.80 0.05
N ILE A 118 -25.43 1.76 0.10
CA ILE A 118 -24.02 1.86 -0.31
C ILE A 118 -23.84 2.25 -1.77
N ASP A 119 -24.85 1.99 -2.62
CA ASP A 119 -24.80 2.32 -4.04
C ASP A 119 -25.29 3.75 -4.36
N ASN A 120 -25.74 4.51 -3.36
CA ASN A 120 -26.24 5.88 -3.54
C ASN A 120 -25.51 6.92 -2.68
N ILE A 121 -24.75 6.49 -1.68
CA ILE A 121 -24.14 7.40 -0.71
C ILE A 121 -22.63 7.44 -0.88
N HIS A 122 -22.12 8.66 -1.03
CA HIS A 122 -20.72 8.92 -1.35
C HIS A 122 -19.81 9.05 -0.14
N LYS A 123 -20.34 9.48 1.01
CA LYS A 123 -19.55 9.78 2.21
C LYS A 123 -20.34 9.46 3.48
N VAL A 124 -19.79 8.56 4.29
CA VAL A 124 -20.47 7.99 5.46
C VAL A 124 -19.48 7.82 6.60
N MET A 125 -19.93 8.10 7.81
CA MET A 125 -19.21 7.77 9.03
C MET A 125 -20.08 6.88 9.91
N ALA A 126 -19.48 5.90 10.56
CA ALA A 126 -20.15 5.08 11.56
C ALA A 126 -19.34 5.07 12.86
N LYS A 127 -20.06 5.13 13.98
CA LYS A 127 -19.51 4.85 15.31
C LYS A 127 -20.12 3.56 15.83
N LYS A 128 -19.29 2.54 15.97
CA LYS A 128 -19.68 1.22 16.49
C LYS A 128 -19.88 1.28 18.01
N THR A 129 -20.51 0.24 18.54
CA THR A 129 -20.79 0.09 19.98
C THR A 129 -19.53 0.01 20.84
N ASP A 130 -18.45 -0.56 20.30
CA ASP A 130 -17.12 -0.60 20.92
C ASP A 130 -16.38 0.74 20.89
N GLY A 131 -16.99 1.78 20.30
CA GLY A 131 -16.42 3.11 20.14
C GLY A 131 -15.52 3.28 18.91
N SER A 132 -15.28 2.22 18.13
CA SER A 132 -14.52 2.29 16.88
C SER A 132 -15.23 3.18 15.86
N LEU A 133 -14.44 3.91 15.07
CA LEU A 133 -14.92 4.78 14.01
C LEU A 133 -14.61 4.17 12.65
N VAL A 134 -15.59 4.18 11.76
CA VAL A 134 -15.43 3.78 10.36
C VAL A 134 -15.75 4.97 9.47
N PHE A 135 -14.82 5.29 8.57
CA PHE A 135 -14.97 6.27 7.52
C PHE A 135 -15.14 5.51 6.22
N PHE A 136 -16.12 5.92 5.42
CA PHE A 136 -16.45 5.27 4.17
C PHE A 136 -16.63 6.31 3.09
N LYS A 137 -16.02 6.04 1.93
CA LYS A 137 -16.24 6.79 0.70
C LYS A 137 -16.48 5.88 -0.47
N ARG A 138 -17.33 6.34 -1.38
CA ARG A 138 -17.58 5.71 -2.66
C ARG A 138 -17.32 6.66 -3.81
N TYR A 139 -16.58 6.16 -4.78
CA TYR A 139 -16.37 6.80 -6.08
C TYR A 139 -16.94 5.94 -7.21
N GLY A 140 -17.38 6.59 -8.29
CA GLY A 140 -17.97 5.91 -9.44
C GLY A 140 -19.32 5.25 -9.14
N SER A 141 -19.85 4.52 -10.12
CA SER A 141 -21.15 3.85 -10.05
C SER A 141 -21.12 2.48 -10.73
N GLY A 142 -22.04 1.60 -10.35
CA GLY A 142 -22.14 0.24 -10.88
C GLY A 142 -20.84 -0.55 -10.76
N ASP A 143 -20.42 -1.22 -11.84
CA ASP A 143 -19.19 -2.02 -11.89
C ASP A 143 -17.89 -1.20 -11.80
N LYS A 144 -17.98 0.14 -11.92
CA LYS A 144 -16.83 1.03 -11.74
C LYS A 144 -16.74 1.58 -10.32
N SER A 145 -17.61 1.13 -9.41
CA SER A 145 -17.57 1.60 -8.03
C SER A 145 -16.29 1.18 -7.33
N GLN A 146 -15.70 2.15 -6.64
CA GLN A 146 -14.53 2.01 -5.78
C GLN A 146 -14.92 2.46 -4.37
N TYR A 147 -14.45 1.74 -3.38
CA TYR A 147 -14.80 1.90 -1.98
C TYR A 147 -13.53 2.08 -1.16
N TYR A 148 -13.45 3.19 -0.44
CA TYR A 148 -12.39 3.47 0.52
C TYR A 148 -12.98 3.39 1.90
N ILE A 149 -12.44 2.48 2.73
CA ILE A 149 -12.96 2.20 4.06
C ILE A 149 -11.80 2.26 5.03
N GLU A 150 -11.80 3.27 5.89
CA GLU A 150 -10.82 3.40 6.95
C GLU A 150 -11.48 3.17 8.31
N GLU A 151 -10.79 2.46 9.19
CA GLU A 151 -11.30 2.14 10.51
C GLU A 151 -10.23 2.41 11.56
N ILE A 152 -10.62 3.03 12.67
CA ILE A 152 -9.77 3.24 13.84
C ILE A 152 -10.52 2.78 15.09
N ASP A 153 -9.87 1.95 15.90
CA ASP A 153 -10.43 1.52 17.17
C ASP A 153 -10.54 2.69 18.17
N ALA A 154 -11.35 2.51 19.22
CA ALA A 154 -11.56 3.55 20.24
C ALA A 154 -10.25 3.99 20.94
N SER A 155 -9.24 3.13 20.97
CA SER A 155 -7.94 3.42 21.59
C SER A 155 -6.97 4.16 20.66
N GLY A 156 -7.25 4.17 19.35
CA GLY A 156 -6.36 4.67 18.31
C GLY A 156 -5.14 3.78 18.03
N ASN A 157 -5.12 2.57 18.57
CA ASN A 157 -3.97 1.65 18.43
C ASN A 157 -4.11 0.74 17.23
N THR A 158 -5.34 0.34 16.88
CA THR A 158 -5.60 -0.41 15.64
C THR A 158 -6.18 0.52 14.60
N MET A 159 -5.51 0.58 13.44
CA MET A 159 -5.96 1.32 12.27
C MET A 159 -6.00 0.39 11.07
N GLN A 160 -6.98 0.58 10.22
CA GLN A 160 -7.15 -0.23 9.02
C GLN A 160 -7.52 0.66 7.84
N SER A 161 -7.07 0.27 6.66
CA SER A 161 -7.49 0.87 5.39
C SER A 161 -7.81 -0.24 4.41
N ARG A 162 -8.95 -0.10 3.74
CA ARG A 162 -9.42 -1.01 2.70
C ARG A 162 -9.69 -0.20 1.46
N TYR A 163 -9.17 -0.69 0.33
CA TYR A 163 -9.51 -0.19 -0.99
C TYR A 163 -10.13 -1.34 -1.77
N LEU A 164 -11.41 -1.22 -2.09
CA LEU A 164 -12.17 -2.26 -2.77
C LEU A 164 -12.72 -1.72 -4.08
N PHE A 165 -12.78 -2.54 -5.11
CA PHE A 165 -13.43 -2.20 -6.37
C PHE A 165 -14.15 -3.42 -6.94
N ARG A 166 -15.15 -3.16 -7.79
CA ARG A 166 -15.87 -4.23 -8.48
C ARG A 166 -15.11 -4.64 -9.73
N PHE A 167 -14.95 -5.95 -9.92
CA PHE A 167 -14.41 -6.56 -11.12
C PHE A 167 -15.18 -7.85 -11.40
N ASN A 168 -15.79 -7.94 -12.57
CA ASN A 168 -16.65 -9.07 -12.97
C ASN A 168 -17.70 -9.43 -11.89
N GLY A 169 -18.36 -8.40 -11.32
CA GLY A 169 -19.38 -8.54 -10.28
C GLY A 169 -18.84 -8.90 -8.88
N LYS A 170 -17.54 -9.16 -8.72
CA LYS A 170 -16.90 -9.48 -7.43
C LYS A 170 -16.20 -8.26 -6.85
N LEU A 171 -16.23 -8.13 -5.52
CA LEU A 171 -15.39 -7.17 -4.80
C LEU A 171 -13.99 -7.76 -4.63
N ILE A 172 -13.00 -6.99 -5.07
CA ILE A 172 -11.58 -7.31 -5.00
C ILE A 172 -10.81 -6.07 -4.53
N GLY A 173 -9.58 -6.23 -4.04
CA GLY A 173 -8.73 -5.12 -3.64
C GLY A 173 -7.81 -5.44 -2.46
N ASP A 174 -7.53 -4.41 -1.67
CA ASP A 174 -6.49 -4.37 -0.66
C ASP A 174 -7.05 -4.12 0.74
N TRP A 175 -6.42 -4.73 1.74
CA TRP A 175 -6.69 -4.49 3.16
C TRP A 175 -5.38 -4.45 3.95
N ALA A 176 -5.08 -3.27 4.48
CA ALA A 176 -3.97 -3.03 5.37
C ALA A 176 -4.45 -2.87 6.82
N ILE A 177 -3.75 -3.48 7.77
CA ILE A 177 -4.01 -3.38 9.21
C ILE A 177 -2.72 -3.03 9.93
N ILE A 178 -2.79 -2.01 10.77
CA ILE A 178 -1.70 -1.60 11.66
C ILE A 178 -2.20 -1.73 13.08
N LYS A 179 -1.44 -2.43 13.92
CA LYS A 179 -1.59 -2.42 15.37
C LYS A 179 -0.37 -1.77 15.98
N ARG A 180 -0.56 -0.70 16.73
CA ARG A 180 0.48 0.05 17.40
C ARG A 180 0.47 -0.23 18.90
N SER A 181 1.64 -0.47 19.46
CA SER A 181 1.84 -0.51 20.91
C SER A 181 3.21 0.09 21.25
N ALA A 182 3.24 1.13 22.08
CA ALA A 182 4.48 1.78 22.53
C ALA A 182 5.49 2.17 21.42
N GLY A 183 5.01 2.57 20.23
CA GLY A 183 5.87 2.93 19.10
C GLY A 183 6.35 1.75 18.24
N VAL A 184 5.94 0.54 18.59
CA VAL A 184 6.13 -0.69 17.82
C VAL A 184 4.87 -1.00 17.02
N TYR A 185 5.03 -1.48 15.80
CA TYR A 185 3.93 -1.76 14.88
C TYR A 185 3.91 -3.23 14.47
N ASN A 186 2.72 -3.82 14.47
CA ASN A 186 2.44 -5.05 13.74
C ASN A 186 1.63 -4.68 12.51
N ILE A 187 2.05 -5.18 11.35
CA ILE A 187 1.48 -4.81 10.06
C ILE A 187 1.04 -6.08 9.36
N GLU A 188 -0.17 -6.06 8.83
CA GLU A 188 -0.70 -7.08 7.96
C GLU A 188 -1.23 -6.40 6.69
N HIS A 189 -0.95 -6.98 5.54
CA HIS A 189 -1.48 -6.54 4.25
C HIS A 189 -2.02 -7.76 3.51
N TYR A 190 -3.29 -7.71 3.11
CA TYR A 190 -3.91 -8.73 2.29
C TYR A 190 -4.41 -8.11 0.99
N SER A 191 -4.10 -8.75 -0.13
CA SER A 191 -4.50 -8.33 -1.46
C SER A 191 -5.18 -9.50 -2.17
N ASP A 192 -6.33 -9.25 -2.79
CA ASP A 192 -7.00 -10.18 -3.68
C ASP A 192 -7.42 -9.40 -4.92
N TYR A 193 -6.76 -9.63 -6.07
CA TYR A 193 -7.08 -8.93 -7.32
C TYR A 193 -7.94 -9.76 -8.27
N GLY A 194 -8.63 -10.76 -7.72
CA GLY A 194 -9.60 -11.57 -8.43
C GLY A 194 -9.00 -12.67 -9.28
N ASP A 195 -9.86 -13.24 -10.12
CA ASP A 195 -9.52 -14.38 -10.97
C ASP A 195 -8.72 -13.93 -12.20
N ALA A 196 -8.08 -14.91 -12.85
CA ALA A 196 -7.44 -14.70 -14.14
C ALA A 196 -8.48 -14.30 -15.20
N ASP A 197 -8.11 -13.36 -16.07
CA ASP A 197 -8.93 -12.92 -17.18
C ASP A 197 -8.13 -13.03 -18.48
N THR A 198 -8.51 -14.03 -19.27
CA THR A 198 -7.84 -14.34 -20.54
C THR A 198 -8.07 -13.29 -21.61
N SER A 199 -9.17 -12.52 -21.54
CA SER A 199 -9.43 -11.43 -22.48
C SER A 199 -8.53 -10.22 -22.22
N LEU A 200 -8.01 -10.10 -21.01
CA LEU A 200 -7.15 -8.99 -20.57
C LEU A 200 -5.69 -9.41 -20.37
N ASN A 201 -5.31 -10.66 -20.71
CA ASN A 201 -4.01 -11.26 -20.36
C ASN A 201 -3.65 -11.11 -18.87
N LYS A 202 -4.66 -11.05 -18.01
CA LYS A 202 -4.51 -10.81 -16.58
C LYS A 202 -4.40 -12.14 -15.85
N VAL A 203 -3.36 -12.29 -15.03
CA VAL A 203 -3.26 -13.39 -14.07
C VAL A 203 -4.10 -13.10 -12.83
N GLY A 204 -4.65 -14.14 -12.22
CA GLY A 204 -5.20 -14.05 -10.88
C GLY A 204 -4.06 -13.94 -9.87
N HIS A 205 -4.23 -13.09 -8.87
CA HIS A 205 -3.19 -12.82 -7.88
C HIS A 205 -3.78 -12.56 -6.50
N LYS A 206 -3.21 -13.21 -5.50
CA LYS A 206 -3.50 -12.99 -4.08
C LYS A 206 -2.20 -12.93 -3.30
N GLU A 207 -2.10 -12.01 -2.35
CA GLU A 207 -0.91 -11.80 -1.54
C GLU A 207 -1.28 -11.60 -0.07
N TYR A 208 -0.45 -12.12 0.82
CA TYR A 208 -0.45 -11.74 2.22
C TYR A 208 0.98 -11.37 2.66
N GLN A 209 1.13 -10.16 3.18
CA GLN A 209 2.37 -9.65 3.76
C GLN A 209 2.17 -9.34 5.24
N TRP A 210 3.17 -9.64 6.06
CA TRP A 210 3.15 -9.32 7.49
C TRP A 210 4.53 -9.02 8.04
N SER A 211 4.53 -8.23 9.11
CA SER A 211 5.69 -8.00 9.97
C SER A 211 5.25 -7.79 11.41
N GLU A 212 6.03 -8.30 12.36
CA GLU A 212 5.78 -8.17 13.79
C GLU A 212 6.94 -7.43 14.44
N GLY A 213 6.66 -6.49 15.34
CA GLY A 213 7.71 -5.75 16.01
C GLY A 213 8.35 -4.64 15.16
N PHE A 214 7.67 -4.18 14.10
CA PHE A 214 8.20 -3.15 13.20
C PHE A 214 8.48 -1.85 13.95
N THR A 215 9.69 -1.32 13.76
CA THR A 215 10.09 0.02 14.18
C THR A 215 10.79 0.71 13.01
N PHE A 216 10.61 2.02 12.87
CA PHE A 216 11.14 2.75 11.70
C PHE A 216 12.66 2.67 11.58
N ASN A 217 13.36 2.62 12.72
CA ASN A 217 14.81 2.60 12.83
C ASN A 217 15.28 1.36 13.59
N GLY A 218 14.64 0.21 13.38
CA GLY A 218 15.08 -1.05 13.94
C GLY A 218 15.23 -2.13 12.89
N ALA A 219 16.00 -3.15 13.24
CA ALA A 219 16.04 -4.37 12.45
C ALA A 219 14.66 -5.04 12.45
N ILE A 220 14.24 -5.53 11.30
CA ILE A 220 12.93 -6.14 11.13
C ILE A 220 12.97 -7.19 10.04
N GLU A 221 12.18 -8.25 10.21
CA GLU A 221 11.83 -9.16 9.12
C GLU A 221 10.43 -8.86 8.60
N VAL A 222 10.32 -8.81 7.28
CA VAL A 222 9.03 -8.69 6.59
C VAL A 222 8.84 -9.88 5.69
N ASN A 223 7.72 -10.55 5.84
CA ASN A 223 7.39 -11.75 5.10
C ASN A 223 6.25 -11.44 4.14
N ALA A 224 6.34 -11.92 2.92
CA ALA A 224 5.26 -11.91 1.94
C ALA A 224 5.09 -13.30 1.34
N PHE A 225 3.84 -13.69 1.11
CA PHE A 225 3.51 -14.93 0.44
C PHE A 225 2.37 -14.67 -0.54
N SER A 226 2.55 -15.07 -1.79
CA SER A 226 1.55 -14.87 -2.83
C SER A 226 1.23 -16.14 -3.60
N TYR A 227 0.09 -16.12 -4.26
CA TYR A 227 -0.38 -17.12 -5.19
C TYR A 227 -0.73 -16.44 -6.51
N THR A 228 -0.07 -16.84 -7.58
CA THR A 228 -0.30 -16.35 -8.94
C THR A 228 -0.79 -17.50 -9.80
N PHE A 229 -1.89 -17.28 -10.53
CA PHE A 229 -2.56 -18.32 -11.30
C PHE A 229 -3.21 -17.78 -12.57
N GLY A 230 -3.55 -18.68 -13.50
CA GLY A 230 -4.07 -18.32 -14.83
C GLY A 230 -3.19 -18.87 -15.95
N PRO A 231 -3.61 -18.72 -17.22
CA PRO A 231 -2.94 -19.37 -18.35
C PRO A 231 -1.56 -18.78 -18.69
N THR A 232 -1.31 -17.54 -18.25
CA THR A 232 -0.04 -16.81 -18.45
C THR A 232 0.81 -16.72 -17.18
N ALA A 233 0.40 -17.40 -16.09
CA ALA A 233 1.22 -17.48 -14.88
C ALA A 233 2.42 -18.40 -15.16
N THR A 234 3.63 -17.91 -14.91
CA THR A 234 4.87 -18.60 -15.29
C THR A 234 5.82 -18.71 -14.11
N VAL A 235 6.34 -19.92 -13.88
CA VAL A 235 7.43 -20.21 -12.93
C VAL A 235 8.48 -21.06 -13.65
N ALA A 236 9.76 -20.74 -13.47
CA ALA A 236 10.86 -21.41 -14.16
C ALA A 236 10.65 -21.52 -15.70
N ASN A 237 10.09 -20.47 -16.32
CA ASN A 237 9.74 -20.43 -17.75
C ASN A 237 8.67 -21.44 -18.20
N VAL A 238 7.91 -22.02 -17.26
CA VAL A 238 6.80 -22.94 -17.55
C VAL A 238 5.48 -22.32 -17.10
N ASN A 239 4.46 -22.34 -17.98
CA ASN A 239 3.13 -21.83 -17.67
C ASN A 239 2.43 -22.73 -16.64
N LYS A 240 2.49 -22.34 -15.37
CA LYS A 240 1.92 -23.05 -14.23
C LYS A 240 1.53 -22.05 -13.13
N PRO A 241 0.39 -22.27 -12.44
CA PRO A 241 0.13 -21.61 -11.18
C PRO A 241 1.25 -21.89 -10.17
N TYR A 242 1.61 -20.89 -9.39
CA TYR A 242 2.71 -20.98 -8.45
C TYR A 242 2.49 -20.13 -7.22
N TYR A 243 3.13 -20.56 -6.14
CA TYR A 243 3.27 -19.81 -4.90
C TYR A 243 4.62 -19.13 -4.86
N TRP A 244 4.70 -17.98 -4.21
CA TRP A 244 5.93 -17.23 -4.05
C TRP A 244 6.07 -16.74 -2.61
N ALA A 245 7.09 -17.23 -1.91
CA ALA A 245 7.50 -16.76 -0.59
C ALA A 245 8.66 -15.77 -0.73
N ILE A 246 8.59 -14.65 -0.01
CA ILE A 246 9.63 -13.62 0.06
C ILE A 246 9.84 -13.24 1.52
N LYS A 247 11.10 -13.16 1.96
CA LYS A 247 11.49 -12.71 3.28
C LYS A 247 12.56 -11.62 3.16
N ASP A 248 12.19 -10.41 3.56
CA ASP A 248 13.11 -9.29 3.69
C ASP A 248 13.67 -9.27 5.11
N LYS A 249 14.99 -9.10 5.23
CA LYS A 249 15.66 -8.79 6.49
C LYS A 249 16.29 -7.41 6.39
N VAL A 250 16.00 -6.58 7.38
CA VAL A 250 16.40 -5.17 7.42
C VAL A 250 17.40 -4.97 8.53
N GLN A 251 18.44 -4.21 8.23
CA GLN A 251 19.39 -3.69 9.20
C GLN A 251 19.36 -2.17 9.16
N VAL A 252 19.76 -1.54 10.27
CA VAL A 252 19.96 -0.10 10.34
C VAL A 252 21.45 0.19 10.30
N LEU A 253 21.87 0.99 9.32
CA LEU A 253 23.24 1.44 9.14
C LEU A 253 23.24 2.97 9.14
N ASP A 254 23.91 3.59 10.11
CA ASP A 254 23.94 5.06 10.28
C ASP A 254 22.54 5.69 10.21
N ASP A 255 21.62 5.18 11.03
CA ASP A 255 20.20 5.56 11.08
C ASP A 255 19.41 5.37 9.77
N THR A 256 20.01 4.71 8.77
CA THR A 256 19.36 4.39 7.50
C THR A 256 18.95 2.92 7.49
N PRO A 257 17.65 2.62 7.55
CA PRO A 257 17.18 1.24 7.39
C PRO A 257 17.37 0.80 5.92
N ILE A 258 18.08 -0.30 5.75
CA ILE A 258 18.38 -0.94 4.47
C ILE A 258 18.02 -2.42 4.55
N VAL A 259 17.44 -2.93 3.47
CA VAL A 259 17.23 -4.35 3.30
C VAL A 259 18.59 -4.99 3.01
N GLU A 260 19.05 -5.82 3.94
CA GLU A 260 20.35 -6.50 3.86
C GLU A 260 20.25 -7.86 3.16
N LEU A 261 19.06 -8.45 3.14
CA LEU A 261 18.80 -9.75 2.53
C LEU A 261 17.34 -9.82 2.06
N VAL A 262 17.14 -10.26 0.83
CA VAL A 262 15.84 -10.70 0.32
C VAL A 262 15.98 -12.17 -0.04
N SER A 263 15.24 -13.04 0.64
CA SER A 263 15.23 -14.49 0.32
C SER A 263 13.94 -14.86 -0.37
N ARG A 264 14.01 -15.57 -1.50
CA ARG A 264 12.86 -15.88 -2.34
C ARG A 264 12.77 -17.36 -2.65
N TYR A 265 11.55 -17.88 -2.63
CA TYR A 265 11.26 -19.25 -3.02
C TYR A 265 9.93 -19.33 -3.76
N GLN A 266 10.00 -19.63 -5.06
CA GLN A 266 8.87 -19.93 -5.90
C GLN A 266 8.69 -21.44 -6.05
N LYS A 267 7.43 -21.88 -6.03
CA LYS A 267 7.08 -23.29 -6.17
C LYS A 267 5.77 -23.44 -6.94
N SER A 268 5.79 -24.23 -8.03
CA SER A 268 4.55 -24.57 -8.76
C SER A 268 3.59 -25.36 -7.86
N THR A 269 2.29 -25.27 -8.13
CA THR A 269 1.25 -25.96 -7.33
C THR A 269 1.33 -27.49 -7.42
N ASP A 270 1.90 -28.03 -8.52
CA ASP A 270 2.21 -29.45 -8.69
C ASP A 270 3.54 -29.87 -8.05
N ASN A 271 4.27 -28.93 -7.44
CA ASN A 271 5.59 -29.10 -6.81
C ASN A 271 6.72 -29.54 -7.74
N LEU A 272 6.52 -29.54 -9.06
CA LEU A 272 7.51 -29.99 -10.04
C LEU A 272 8.56 -28.92 -10.38
N ASN A 273 8.20 -27.64 -10.26
CA ASN A 273 9.07 -26.51 -10.59
C ASN A 273 9.35 -25.69 -9.33
N LYS A 274 10.64 -25.47 -9.05
CA LYS A 274 11.13 -24.79 -7.85
C LYS A 274 12.23 -23.83 -8.26
N VAL A 275 12.13 -22.59 -7.80
CA VAL A 275 13.17 -21.57 -7.99
C VAL A 275 13.45 -20.94 -6.63
N LYS A 276 14.71 -20.96 -6.23
CA LYS A 276 15.20 -20.25 -5.05
C LYS A 276 16.26 -19.27 -5.48
N ASP A 277 16.22 -18.10 -4.89
CA ASP A 277 17.22 -17.08 -5.14
C ASP A 277 17.26 -16.10 -3.96
N THR A 278 18.36 -15.37 -3.84
CA THR A 278 18.57 -14.38 -2.78
C THR A 278 19.19 -13.12 -3.36
N TYR A 279 18.72 -11.96 -2.90
CA TYR A 279 19.45 -10.70 -3.02
C TYR A 279 20.21 -10.51 -1.72
N SER A 280 21.54 -10.54 -1.78
CA SER A 280 22.37 -10.62 -0.57
C SER A 280 23.73 -9.97 -0.78
N THR A 281 24.57 -10.00 0.26
CA THR A 281 25.94 -9.47 0.18
C THR A 281 26.86 -10.25 -0.77
N SER A 282 26.44 -11.42 -1.29
CA SER A 282 27.13 -12.07 -2.40
C SER A 282 26.81 -11.47 -3.77
N SER A 283 25.75 -10.66 -3.88
CA SER A 283 25.33 -9.91 -5.07
C SER A 283 24.83 -8.52 -4.66
N LEU A 284 25.76 -7.61 -4.34
CA LEU A 284 25.43 -6.24 -3.90
C LEU A 284 24.63 -5.45 -4.94
N ASP A 285 24.75 -5.80 -6.23
CA ASP A 285 24.06 -5.13 -7.34
C ASP A 285 22.54 -5.32 -7.26
N ASP A 286 22.07 -6.52 -6.91
CA ASP A 286 20.65 -6.81 -6.74
C ASP A 286 20.08 -6.09 -5.51
N LEU A 287 20.83 -6.06 -4.40
CA LEU A 287 20.45 -5.31 -3.20
C LEU A 287 20.41 -3.79 -3.47
N LEU A 288 21.39 -3.26 -4.19
CA LEU A 288 21.43 -1.86 -4.58
C LEU A 288 20.19 -1.51 -5.40
N SER A 289 19.89 -2.33 -6.40
CA SER A 289 18.71 -2.15 -7.25
C SER A 289 17.42 -2.25 -6.42
N TYR A 290 17.28 -3.26 -5.57
CA TYR A 290 16.10 -3.46 -4.73
C TYR A 290 15.84 -2.27 -3.80
N ASN A 291 16.86 -1.87 -3.03
CA ASN A 291 16.75 -0.77 -2.07
C ASN A 291 16.51 0.57 -2.79
N PHE A 292 17.24 0.87 -3.87
CA PHE A 292 17.09 2.12 -4.60
C PHE A 292 15.71 2.25 -5.27
N ASN A 293 15.26 1.21 -5.98
CA ASN A 293 13.98 1.27 -6.68
C ASN A 293 12.81 1.41 -5.71
N ASN A 294 12.81 0.66 -4.60
CA ASN A 294 11.76 0.77 -3.60
C ASN A 294 11.82 2.09 -2.80
N ALA A 295 13.01 2.57 -2.41
CA ALA A 295 13.13 3.82 -1.67
C ALA A 295 12.63 5.04 -2.47
N ASN A 296 12.76 4.99 -3.81
CA ASN A 296 12.29 6.04 -4.72
C ASN A 296 10.94 5.71 -5.39
N ARG A 297 10.32 4.58 -5.03
CA ARG A 297 9.02 4.13 -5.51
C ARG A 297 8.91 4.07 -7.04
N LEU A 298 9.98 3.64 -7.70
CA LEU A 298 10.08 3.64 -9.16
C LEU A 298 9.25 2.50 -9.77
N VAL A 299 8.59 2.79 -10.89
CA VAL A 299 7.73 1.84 -11.63
C VAL A 299 8.09 1.82 -13.10
N GLY A 300 7.69 0.74 -13.78
CA GLY A 300 7.99 0.53 -15.19
C GLY A 300 9.47 0.19 -15.42
N LEU A 301 10.32 1.21 -15.51
CA LEU A 301 11.77 1.02 -15.58
C LEU A 301 12.37 0.98 -14.17
N SER A 302 12.92 -0.17 -13.79
CA SER A 302 13.70 -0.33 -12.56
C SER A 302 15.20 -0.23 -12.89
N PRO A 303 15.87 0.90 -12.58
CA PRO A 303 17.32 1.02 -12.63
C PRO A 303 18.06 -0.17 -12.01
N ASP A 304 19.00 -0.73 -12.76
CA ASP A 304 20.00 -1.68 -12.26
C ASP A 304 21.20 -0.94 -11.62
N ALA A 305 22.15 -1.69 -11.06
CA ALA A 305 23.33 -1.14 -10.39
C ALA A 305 24.12 -0.13 -11.26
N CYS A 306 24.23 -0.39 -12.57
CA CYS A 306 24.96 0.48 -13.48
C CYS A 306 24.21 1.75 -13.84
N MET A 307 22.90 1.65 -14.03
CA MET A 307 22.04 2.84 -14.15
C MET A 307 22.09 3.68 -12.87
N ILE A 308 22.11 3.04 -11.69
CA ILE A 308 22.24 3.73 -10.41
C ILE A 308 23.60 4.40 -10.25
N SER A 309 24.69 3.80 -10.72
CA SER A 309 26.01 4.46 -10.73
C SER A 309 26.01 5.71 -11.62
N GLN A 310 25.38 5.65 -12.80
CA GLN A 310 25.22 6.83 -13.67
C GLN A 310 24.43 7.96 -12.97
N ILE A 311 23.38 7.62 -12.21
CA ILE A 311 22.61 8.57 -11.38
C ILE A 311 23.50 9.18 -10.28
N LYS A 312 24.25 8.34 -9.58
CA LYS A 312 25.19 8.73 -8.52
C LYS A 312 26.24 9.73 -9.04
N ASP A 313 26.74 9.49 -10.25
CA ASP A 313 27.69 10.37 -10.94
C ASP A 313 27.04 11.69 -11.42
N GLY A 314 25.72 11.78 -11.35
CA GLY A 314 24.95 12.98 -11.68
C GLY A 314 24.66 13.12 -13.17
N LYS A 315 24.65 12.02 -13.94
CA LYS A 315 24.24 12.08 -15.34
C LYS A 315 22.78 12.53 -15.44
N SER A 316 22.50 13.42 -16.39
CA SER A 316 21.15 13.90 -16.68
C SER A 316 20.29 12.87 -17.41
N GLN A 317 20.94 11.90 -18.06
CA GLN A 317 20.33 10.77 -18.73
C GLN A 317 21.07 9.49 -18.34
N ILE A 318 20.34 8.38 -18.28
CA ILE A 318 20.90 7.06 -17.99
C ILE A 318 20.76 6.15 -19.19
N GLU A 319 21.77 5.33 -19.40
CA GLU A 319 21.85 4.41 -20.54
C GLU A 319 21.71 2.96 -20.07
N ARG A 320 21.03 2.14 -20.88
CA ARG A 320 20.92 0.69 -20.70
C ARG A 320 21.05 -0.01 -22.04
N PHE A 321 21.73 -1.15 -22.07
CA PHE A 321 21.74 -2.05 -23.23
C PHE A 321 20.64 -3.11 -23.05
N GLN A 322 19.68 -3.17 -23.99
CA GLN A 322 18.56 -4.11 -23.86
C GLN A 322 19.03 -5.56 -23.98
N GLY A 323 18.58 -6.43 -23.08
CA GLY A 323 18.96 -7.85 -23.10
C GLY A 323 20.39 -8.15 -22.64
N TYR A 324 21.14 -7.13 -22.21
CA TYR A 324 22.52 -7.26 -21.76
C TYR A 324 22.66 -6.78 -20.31
N VAL A 325 23.28 -7.62 -19.47
CA VAL A 325 23.65 -7.26 -18.10
C VAL A 325 25.10 -6.82 -18.13
N MET A 326 25.36 -5.55 -17.81
CA MET A 326 26.74 -5.07 -17.72
C MET A 326 27.44 -5.68 -16.50
N GLY A 327 28.74 -5.90 -16.59
CA GLY A 327 29.54 -6.36 -15.44
C GLY A 327 29.52 -5.37 -14.29
N ALA A 328 29.96 -5.81 -13.10
CA ALA A 328 29.93 -5.05 -11.85
C ALA A 328 30.68 -3.69 -11.88
N ASP A 329 31.59 -3.51 -12.84
CA ASP A 329 32.33 -2.26 -13.04
C ASP A 329 31.62 -1.27 -13.98
N CYS A 330 30.55 -1.73 -14.65
CA CYS A 330 29.75 -0.96 -15.60
C CYS A 330 30.56 -0.36 -16.76
N THR A 331 31.73 -0.94 -17.08
CA THR A 331 32.65 -0.36 -18.08
C THR A 331 32.60 -1.02 -19.45
N ASN A 332 32.04 -2.23 -19.54
CA ASN A 332 32.12 -3.09 -20.73
C ASN A 332 30.79 -3.14 -21.49
N PRO A 333 30.53 -2.22 -22.44
CA PRO A 333 29.36 -2.31 -23.31
C PRO A 333 29.44 -3.55 -24.21
N PRO A 334 28.29 -4.06 -24.70
CA PRO A 334 28.28 -5.16 -25.65
C PRO A 334 28.98 -4.75 -26.96
N SER A 335 29.79 -5.65 -27.51
CA SER A 335 30.47 -5.45 -28.79
C SER A 335 29.50 -5.40 -29.98
N ASP A 336 28.37 -6.09 -29.87
CA ASP A 336 27.30 -6.11 -30.87
C ASP A 336 26.08 -5.29 -30.40
N LEU A 337 26.06 -4.02 -30.80
CA LEU A 337 24.95 -3.10 -30.53
C LEU A 337 23.71 -3.38 -31.37
N SER A 338 23.79 -4.22 -32.41
CA SER A 338 22.62 -4.61 -33.20
C SER A 338 21.76 -5.62 -32.44
N THR A 339 22.40 -6.55 -31.73
CA THR A 339 21.73 -7.51 -30.84
C THR A 339 21.33 -6.88 -29.50
N TYR A 340 22.16 -5.97 -28.98
CA TYR A 340 21.94 -5.32 -27.67
C TYR A 340 21.82 -3.80 -27.82
N PRO A 341 20.70 -3.29 -28.36
CA PRO A 341 20.56 -1.87 -28.64
C PRO A 341 20.64 -1.03 -27.37
N LYS A 342 21.36 0.09 -27.48
CA LYS A 342 21.45 1.09 -26.41
C LYS A 342 20.17 1.90 -26.35
N LYS A 343 19.57 1.98 -25.16
CA LYS A 343 18.43 2.84 -24.86
C LYS A 343 18.82 3.89 -23.83
N VAL A 344 18.43 5.13 -24.11
CA VAL A 344 18.69 6.28 -23.25
C VAL A 344 17.39 6.73 -22.61
N TYR A 345 17.44 7.01 -21.31
CA TYR A 345 16.31 7.46 -20.52
C TYR A 345 16.63 8.82 -19.91
N GLY A 346 15.87 9.84 -20.29
CA GLY A 346 15.93 11.17 -19.68
C GLY A 346 15.01 11.33 -18.47
N GLU A 347 14.06 10.40 -18.29
CA GLU A 347 13.08 10.42 -17.22
C GLU A 347 12.81 8.99 -16.73
N LEU A 348 12.55 8.89 -15.43
CA LEU A 348 12.01 7.73 -14.75
C LEU A 348 10.58 8.05 -14.30
N GLU A 349 9.84 7.04 -13.86
CA GLU A 349 8.46 7.20 -13.39
C GLU A 349 8.33 6.60 -11.99
N ASN A 350 7.63 7.30 -11.11
CA ASN A 350 7.20 6.73 -9.84
C ASN A 350 5.77 6.19 -9.90
N ASP A 351 5.40 5.47 -8.87
CA ASP A 351 4.07 4.89 -8.67
C ASP A 351 2.87 5.87 -8.64
N GLY A 352 3.13 7.18 -8.51
CA GLY A 352 2.15 8.25 -8.70
C GLY A 352 2.05 8.78 -10.13
N GLY A 353 2.73 8.14 -11.09
CA GLY A 353 2.81 8.57 -12.50
C GLY A 353 3.69 9.80 -12.72
N LYS A 354 4.39 10.28 -11.69
CA LYS A 354 5.26 11.46 -11.80
C LYS A 354 6.53 11.10 -12.55
N LYS A 355 6.85 11.89 -13.58
CA LYS A 355 8.14 11.85 -14.26
C LYS A 355 9.21 12.49 -13.40
N ILE A 356 10.33 11.78 -13.20
CA ILE A 356 11.44 12.20 -12.35
C ILE A 356 12.72 12.17 -13.18
N LYS A 357 13.50 13.25 -13.16
CA LYS A 357 14.80 13.27 -13.84
C LYS A 357 15.82 12.45 -13.04
N PRO A 358 16.70 11.67 -13.71
CA PRO A 358 17.78 10.95 -13.03
C PRO A 358 18.59 11.81 -12.05
N SER A 359 18.88 13.06 -12.42
CA SER A 359 19.63 14.01 -11.58
C SER A 359 18.96 14.32 -10.23
N GLU A 360 17.63 14.26 -10.14
CA GLU A 360 16.89 14.48 -8.89
C GLU A 360 17.10 13.34 -7.89
N LEU A 361 17.47 12.15 -8.37
CA LEU A 361 17.69 10.96 -7.55
C LEU A 361 19.16 10.81 -7.10
N LYS A 362 20.05 11.74 -7.46
CA LYS A 362 21.49 11.66 -7.14
C LYS A 362 21.76 11.45 -5.64
N ALA A 363 21.11 12.23 -4.79
CA ALA A 363 21.30 12.13 -3.33
C ALA A 363 20.87 10.75 -2.80
N SER A 364 19.75 10.23 -3.30
CA SER A 364 19.23 8.90 -2.97
C SER A 364 20.20 7.80 -3.44
N ALA A 365 20.72 7.91 -4.66
CA ALA A 365 21.69 6.97 -5.21
C ALA A 365 22.99 6.93 -4.38
N ILE A 366 23.50 8.09 -3.95
CA ILE A 366 24.67 8.18 -3.06
C ILE A 366 24.38 7.52 -1.72
N ALA A 367 23.26 7.86 -1.08
CA ALA A 367 22.90 7.34 0.24
C ALA A 367 22.73 5.81 0.23
N VAL A 368 21.94 5.28 -0.71
CA VAL A 368 21.69 3.83 -0.82
C VAL A 368 22.98 3.09 -1.19
N SER A 369 23.77 3.59 -2.15
CA SER A 369 25.04 2.94 -2.51
C SER A 369 26.01 2.88 -1.33
N THR A 370 26.09 3.96 -0.54
CA THR A 370 26.97 4.02 0.64
C THR A 370 26.53 3.03 1.71
N ALA A 371 25.22 2.92 1.96
CA ALA A 371 24.69 2.02 2.97
C ALA A 371 24.81 0.54 2.54
N VAL A 372 24.52 0.21 1.28
CA VAL A 372 24.68 -1.15 0.75
C VAL A 372 26.15 -1.59 0.78
N ALA A 373 27.10 -0.69 0.47
CA ALA A 373 28.53 -0.99 0.54
C ALA A 373 29.06 -1.27 1.96
N LYS A 374 28.32 -0.89 3.01
CA LYS A 374 28.67 -1.14 4.42
C LYS A 374 28.14 -2.47 4.95
N LEU A 375 27.31 -3.18 4.18
CA LEU A 375 26.77 -4.46 4.60
C LEU A 375 27.89 -5.50 4.73
N SER A 376 27.96 -6.18 5.87
CA SER A 376 28.94 -7.23 6.11
C SER A 376 28.55 -8.50 5.35
N ASN A 377 29.55 -9.20 4.83
CA ASN A 377 29.34 -10.49 4.17
C ASN A 377 28.77 -11.50 5.18
N ASN A 378 27.50 -11.87 5.00
CA ASN A 378 26.78 -12.78 5.87
C ASN A 378 26.51 -14.06 5.08
N SER A 379 26.82 -15.22 5.65
CA SER A 379 26.46 -16.49 5.00
C SER A 379 24.93 -16.55 4.87
N VAL A 380 24.46 -16.71 3.63
CA VAL A 380 23.03 -16.65 3.31
C VAL A 380 22.46 -18.05 3.29
N ALA A 381 21.38 -18.28 4.03
CA ALA A 381 20.56 -19.46 3.87
C ALA A 381 19.34 -19.09 3.01
N ASP A 382 19.15 -19.81 1.90
CA ASP A 382 17.89 -19.76 1.16
C ASP A 382 16.71 -20.12 2.07
N LEU A 383 15.50 -19.69 1.70
CA LEU A 383 14.29 -20.17 2.37
C LEU A 383 14.22 -21.70 2.30
N SER A 384 14.09 -22.33 3.47
CA SER A 384 13.93 -23.77 3.56
C SER A 384 12.52 -24.21 3.13
N GLU A 385 12.32 -25.51 2.92
CA GLU A 385 10.97 -26.05 2.68
C GLU A 385 10.07 -25.86 3.91
N ALA A 386 10.65 -25.88 5.12
CA ALA A 386 9.95 -25.63 6.36
C ALA A 386 9.50 -24.17 6.47
N ASP A 387 10.37 -23.20 6.14
CA ASP A 387 10.01 -21.77 6.05
C ASP A 387 8.83 -21.59 5.08
N PHE A 388 8.96 -22.14 3.87
CA PHE A 388 7.94 -22.03 2.84
C PHE A 388 6.60 -22.60 3.33
N SER A 389 6.60 -23.78 3.96
CA SER A 389 5.39 -24.41 4.46
C SER A 389 4.75 -23.62 5.60
N ALA A 390 5.54 -23.05 6.51
CA ALA A 390 5.06 -22.20 7.59
C ALA A 390 4.44 -20.89 7.06
N MET A 391 5.10 -20.24 6.10
CA MET A 391 4.59 -19.04 5.45
C MET A 391 3.32 -19.31 4.65
N LYS A 392 3.27 -20.43 3.91
CA LYS A 392 2.06 -20.86 3.19
C LYS A 392 0.91 -21.07 4.15
N LYS A 393 1.13 -21.75 5.28
CA LYS A 393 0.09 -21.96 6.29
C LYS A 393 -0.49 -20.62 6.77
N ARG A 394 0.38 -19.65 7.09
CA ARG A 394 -0.07 -18.33 7.53
C ARG A 394 -0.84 -17.57 6.44
N TYR A 395 -0.43 -17.72 5.18
CA TYR A 395 -1.17 -17.22 4.02
C TYR A 395 -2.55 -17.88 3.89
N ASP A 396 -2.65 -19.21 3.97
CA ASP A 396 -3.92 -19.93 3.85
C ASP A 396 -4.89 -19.50 4.97
N ASP A 397 -4.40 -19.36 6.20
CA ASP A 397 -5.17 -18.86 7.34
C ASP A 397 -5.64 -17.40 7.11
N ALA A 398 -4.79 -16.55 6.50
CA ALA A 398 -5.14 -15.18 6.13
C ALA A 398 -6.20 -15.13 5.01
N VAL A 399 -6.08 -15.95 3.96
CA VAL A 399 -7.08 -16.06 2.89
C VAL A 399 -8.43 -16.43 3.47
N ALA A 400 -8.49 -17.45 4.33
CA ALA A 400 -9.74 -17.86 4.98
C ALA A 400 -10.37 -16.72 5.81
N LYS A 401 -9.54 -15.97 6.54
CA LYS A 401 -9.97 -14.83 7.38
C LYS A 401 -10.45 -13.63 6.58
N TYR A 402 -9.74 -13.25 5.52
CA TYR A 402 -9.95 -11.97 4.84
C TYR A 402 -10.81 -12.09 3.59
N GLN A 403 -10.77 -13.19 2.85
CA GLN A 403 -11.57 -13.34 1.63
C GLN A 403 -13.07 -13.24 1.93
N SER A 404 -13.54 -13.90 2.99
CA SER A 404 -14.94 -13.80 3.45
C SER A 404 -15.35 -12.35 3.77
N LYS A 405 -14.42 -11.55 4.29
CA LYS A 405 -14.66 -10.17 4.70
C LYS A 405 -14.49 -9.15 3.57
N LEU A 406 -13.57 -9.35 2.61
CA LEU A 406 -13.43 -8.49 1.43
C LEU A 406 -14.65 -8.59 0.50
N VAL A 407 -15.20 -9.79 0.36
CA VAL A 407 -16.41 -10.05 -0.44
C VAL A 407 -17.66 -9.43 0.21
N SER A 408 -17.53 -8.99 1.47
CA SER A 408 -18.59 -8.44 2.29
C SER A 408 -18.43 -6.92 2.47
N LEU A 409 -19.34 -6.17 1.84
CA LEU A 409 -19.73 -4.85 2.31
C LEU A 409 -20.86 -4.96 3.36
N GLU A 410 -21.06 -6.10 4.02
CA GLU A 410 -22.30 -6.37 4.80
C GLU A 410 -22.57 -5.34 5.89
N PHE A 411 -21.55 -4.83 6.57
CA PHE A 411 -21.76 -3.73 7.53
C PHE A 411 -22.45 -2.51 6.90
N TRP A 412 -22.26 -2.33 5.59
CA TRP A 412 -22.83 -1.24 4.79
C TRP A 412 -23.93 -1.69 3.82
N LYS A 413 -24.35 -2.96 3.82
CA LYS A 413 -25.56 -3.42 3.12
C LYS A 413 -26.70 -3.33 4.11
#